data_AF-U3GK49-F1
#
_entry.id   AF-U3GK49-F1
#
_cell.length_a   1.000
_cell.length_b   1.000
_cell.length_c   1.000
_cell.angle_alpha   90.00
_cell.angle_beta   90.00
_cell.angle_gamma   90.00
#
_symmetry.space_group_name_H-M   'P 1'
#
loop_
_entity.id
_entity.type
_entity.pdbx_description
1 polymer ?
#
loop_
_entity_poly.entity_id
_entity_poly.type
_entity_poly.pdbx_seq_one_letter_code
_entity_poly.pdbx_strand_id
1 'polypeptide(L)'
;MNKYIIFFPFGYTYISRIKNLSKFISFLLTIPIPCFLFFYYGLVSSENKSCFTGLVFIWSYINLYIFYENGYIENDIKTVKKEENPTLRIVGDLYHFIDNNYYKIISIRVVFFVISILLLFFVSNYILILKLSLLSLATALLYYFHNNIRSVFKVLTFFCLSSSRFIFPLLVCSDLIAPEKFNYILLSIFIYTIPASLIYSAKSFKLIRFLLRGEYKYKILYYTFTSFIFMASHFLYDKNDISLFMFFLLLYMSLLICLKKVINR
;
A
#
# COMPACT_ATOMS: atom_id res chain seq x y z
N MET A 1 12.49 -19.17 13.62
CA MET A 1 11.69 -18.73 12.45
C MET A 1 12.52 -18.91 11.19
N ASN A 2 11.98 -19.44 10.10
CA ASN A 2 12.78 -19.72 8.89
C ASN A 2 13.22 -18.40 8.22
N LYS A 3 14.50 -18.04 8.35
CA LYS A 3 15.09 -16.81 7.80
C LYS A 3 15.06 -16.74 6.27
N TYR A 4 14.92 -17.89 5.58
CA TYR A 4 14.90 -17.96 4.12
C TYR A 4 13.59 -17.47 3.48
N ILE A 5 12.52 -17.26 4.25
CA ILE A 5 11.27 -16.72 3.70
C ILE A 5 11.46 -15.28 3.17
N ILE A 6 12.49 -14.54 3.61
CA ILE A 6 12.80 -13.16 3.16
C ILE A 6 13.05 -13.07 1.65
N PHE A 7 13.51 -14.16 1.03
CA PHE A 7 13.76 -14.20 -0.41
C PHE A 7 12.46 -14.16 -1.24
N PHE A 8 11.31 -14.51 -0.64
CA PHE A 8 10.02 -14.50 -1.32
C PHE A 8 9.26 -13.16 -1.13
N PRO A 9 8.40 -12.77 -2.10
CA PRO A 9 7.48 -11.66 -1.91
C PRO A 9 6.62 -11.84 -0.64
N PHE A 10 6.32 -10.76 0.07
CA PHE A 10 5.68 -10.69 1.40
C PHE A 10 6.45 -11.32 2.56
N GLY A 11 7.52 -12.08 2.31
CA GLY A 11 8.27 -12.76 3.35
C GLY A 11 8.94 -11.81 4.34
N TYR A 12 9.46 -10.68 3.87
CA TYR A 12 10.06 -9.68 4.76
C TYR A 12 9.00 -8.99 5.63
N THR A 13 7.86 -8.63 5.05
CA THR A 13 6.73 -7.99 5.74
C THR A 13 6.15 -8.93 6.79
N TYR A 14 6.02 -10.22 6.46
CA TYR A 14 5.59 -11.24 7.39
C TYR A 14 6.48 -11.28 8.63
N ILE A 15 7.81 -11.34 8.42
CA ILE A 15 8.79 -11.40 9.51
C ILE A 15 8.85 -10.10 10.33
N SER A 16 8.94 -8.95 9.66
CA SER A 16 9.34 -7.69 10.30
C SER A 16 8.16 -6.86 10.82
N ARG A 17 6.98 -6.94 10.19
CA ARG A 17 5.81 -6.09 10.49
C ARG A 17 4.69 -6.87 11.13
N ILE A 18 4.38 -8.03 10.58
CA ILE A 18 3.18 -8.80 10.89
C ILE A 18 3.42 -9.70 12.10
N LYS A 19 4.46 -10.54 12.08
CA LYS A 19 4.84 -11.50 13.13
C LYS A 19 3.83 -12.62 13.45
N ASN A 20 2.53 -12.45 13.16
CA ASN A 20 1.50 -13.47 13.36
C ASN A 20 0.35 -13.39 12.33
N LEU A 21 -0.43 -14.47 12.22
CA LEU A 21 -1.51 -14.59 11.22
C LEU A 21 -2.60 -13.51 11.38
N SER A 22 -3.00 -13.18 12.61
CA SER A 22 -4.02 -12.14 12.86
C SER A 22 -3.60 -10.77 12.30
N LYS A 23 -2.33 -10.39 12.48
CA LYS A 23 -1.79 -9.15 11.92
C LYS A 23 -1.66 -9.21 10.39
N PHE A 24 -1.47 -10.40 9.81
CA PHE A 24 -1.46 -10.58 8.35
C PHE A 24 -2.85 -10.32 7.76
N ILE A 25 -3.87 -10.96 8.34
CA ILE A 25 -5.27 -10.76 7.96
C ILE A 25 -5.64 -9.28 8.11
N SER A 26 -5.27 -8.68 9.23
CA SER A 26 -5.46 -7.26 9.51
C SER A 26 -4.80 -6.35 8.45
N PHE A 27 -3.62 -6.72 7.93
CA PHE A 27 -2.93 -6.00 6.86
C PHE A 27 -3.70 -6.13 5.53
N LEU A 28 -4.06 -7.36 5.13
CA LEU A 28 -4.80 -7.63 3.90
C LEU A 28 -6.11 -6.84 3.85
N LEU A 29 -6.88 -6.87 4.94
CA LEU A 29 -8.15 -6.16 5.08
C LEU A 29 -8.03 -4.63 5.07
N THR A 30 -6.84 -4.08 5.32
CA THR A 30 -6.66 -2.61 5.34
C THR A 30 -6.12 -2.02 4.05
N ILE A 31 -5.39 -2.79 3.25
CA ILE A 31 -4.64 -2.24 2.11
C ILE A 31 -4.93 -3.03 0.83
N PRO A 32 -4.43 -4.28 0.65
CA PRO A 32 -4.69 -5.03 -0.59
C PRO A 32 -6.18 -5.21 -0.92
N ILE A 33 -7.00 -5.63 0.05
CA ILE A 33 -8.41 -5.93 -0.20
C ILE A 33 -9.19 -4.66 -0.58
N PRO A 34 -9.12 -3.55 0.18
CA PRO A 34 -9.79 -2.31 -0.23
C PRO A 34 -9.33 -1.79 -1.60
N CYS A 35 -8.04 -1.90 -1.92
CA CYS A 35 -7.51 -1.52 -3.21
C CYS A 35 -8.08 -2.40 -4.35
N PHE A 36 -8.12 -3.72 -4.15
CA PHE A 36 -8.73 -4.66 -5.08
C PHE A 36 -10.23 -4.41 -5.27
N LEU A 37 -10.97 -4.19 -4.17
CA LEU A 37 -12.41 -3.93 -4.24
C LEU A 37 -12.69 -2.64 -5.02
N PHE A 38 -11.92 -1.58 -4.75
CA PHE A 38 -12.03 -0.32 -5.49
C PHE A 38 -11.73 -0.47 -6.97
N PHE A 39 -10.67 -1.20 -7.32
CA PHE A 39 -10.36 -1.57 -8.69
C PHE A 39 -11.53 -2.34 -9.33
N TYR A 40 -11.80 -3.54 -8.81
CA TYR A 40 -12.61 -4.54 -9.49
C TYR A 40 -14.08 -4.15 -9.54
N TYR A 41 -14.65 -3.66 -8.43
CA TYR A 41 -16.07 -3.31 -8.39
C TYR A 41 -16.36 -1.86 -8.76
N GLY A 42 -15.46 -0.94 -8.39
CA GLY A 42 -15.63 0.50 -8.64
C GLY A 42 -15.23 0.94 -10.05
N LEU A 43 -14.01 0.60 -10.47
CA LEU A 43 -13.35 1.23 -11.63
C LEU A 43 -13.41 0.40 -12.92
N VAL A 44 -13.31 -0.93 -12.84
CA VAL A 44 -13.30 -1.81 -14.03
C VAL A 44 -14.65 -1.74 -14.77
N SER A 45 -14.59 -1.65 -16.11
CA SER A 45 -15.78 -1.68 -16.97
C SER A 45 -16.48 -3.03 -16.90
N SER A 46 -17.79 -3.07 -17.14
CA SER A 46 -18.56 -4.32 -17.10
C SER A 46 -18.03 -5.38 -18.07
N GLU A 47 -17.56 -4.97 -19.24
CA GLU A 47 -16.98 -5.86 -20.27
C GLU A 47 -15.64 -6.47 -19.83
N ASN A 48 -14.84 -5.73 -19.06
CA ASN A 48 -13.53 -6.19 -18.58
C ASN A 48 -13.60 -6.94 -17.24
N LYS A 49 -14.77 -7.03 -16.61
CA LYS A 49 -14.96 -7.76 -15.34
C LYS A 49 -14.92 -9.27 -15.59
N SER A 50 -13.76 -9.87 -15.35
CA SER A 50 -13.57 -11.32 -15.40
C SER A 50 -12.69 -11.80 -14.25
N CYS A 51 -12.76 -13.10 -13.92
CA CYS A 51 -11.84 -13.71 -12.96
C CYS A 51 -10.37 -13.48 -13.37
N PHE A 52 -10.09 -13.54 -14.67
CA PHE A 52 -8.77 -13.28 -15.22
C PHE A 52 -8.27 -11.86 -14.90
N THR A 53 -9.12 -10.83 -15.09
CA THR A 53 -8.80 -9.43 -14.71
C THR A 53 -8.46 -9.31 -13.22
N GLY A 54 -9.21 -10.00 -12.36
CA GLY A 54 -8.93 -10.03 -10.93
C GLY A 54 -7.57 -10.67 -10.60
N LEU A 55 -7.22 -11.77 -11.27
CA LEU A 55 -5.92 -12.45 -11.12
C LEU A 55 -4.76 -11.58 -11.61
N VAL A 56 -4.91 -10.91 -12.76
CA VAL A 56 -3.91 -9.97 -13.30
C VAL A 56 -3.64 -8.82 -12.33
N PHE A 57 -4.68 -8.28 -11.70
CA PHE A 57 -4.53 -7.24 -10.67
C PHE A 57 -3.75 -7.76 -9.46
N ILE A 58 -4.14 -8.91 -8.91
CA ILE A 58 -3.46 -9.51 -7.76
C ILE A 58 -1.99 -9.79 -8.10
N TRP A 59 -1.72 -10.36 -9.27
CA TRP A 59 -0.37 -10.62 -9.75
C TRP A 59 0.45 -9.33 -9.86
N SER A 60 -0.11 -8.28 -10.46
CA SER A 60 0.53 -6.96 -10.58
C SER A 60 0.82 -6.34 -9.22
N TYR A 61 -0.12 -6.46 -8.28
CA TYR A 61 0.05 -5.97 -6.91
C TYR A 61 1.21 -6.67 -6.19
N ILE A 62 1.30 -8.01 -6.29
CA ILE A 62 2.39 -8.81 -5.70
C ILE A 62 3.74 -8.33 -6.23
N ASN A 63 3.85 -8.07 -7.53
CA ASN A 63 5.08 -7.63 -8.18
C ASN A 63 5.52 -6.24 -7.71
N LEU A 64 4.61 -5.27 -7.66
CA LEU A 64 4.89 -3.94 -7.09
C LEU A 64 5.35 -4.06 -5.63
N TYR A 65 4.75 -4.98 -4.87
CA TYR A 65 5.08 -5.19 -3.47
C TYR A 65 6.50 -5.71 -3.24
N ILE A 66 7.12 -6.38 -4.23
CA ILE A 66 8.52 -6.82 -4.16
C ILE A 66 9.43 -5.62 -3.91
N PHE A 67 9.30 -4.57 -4.74
CA PHE A 67 10.09 -3.34 -4.61
C PHE A 67 9.71 -2.54 -3.37
N TYR A 68 8.43 -2.61 -2.99
CA TYR A 68 7.96 -2.01 -1.76
C TYR A 68 8.70 -2.59 -0.53
N GLU A 69 8.84 -3.91 -0.47
CA GLU A 69 9.59 -4.58 0.57
C GLU A 69 11.10 -4.38 0.48
N ASN A 70 11.67 -4.31 -0.72
CA ASN A 70 13.09 -4.00 -0.88
C ASN A 70 13.44 -2.66 -0.22
N GLY A 71 12.60 -1.65 -0.41
CA GLY A 71 12.74 -0.37 0.26
C GLY A 71 12.63 -0.43 1.78
N TYR A 72 11.79 -1.33 2.32
CA TYR A 72 11.76 -1.60 3.75
C TYR A 72 12.99 -2.31 4.29
N ILE A 73 13.53 -3.28 3.55
CA ILE A 73 14.77 -3.96 3.92
C ILE A 73 15.89 -2.92 4.00
N GLU A 74 16.02 -2.07 2.98
CA GLU A 74 17.01 -1.00 2.99
C GLU A 74 16.79 -0.04 4.17
N ASN A 75 15.54 0.36 4.43
CA ASN A 75 15.23 1.23 5.55
C ASN A 75 15.70 0.63 6.89
N ASP A 76 15.33 -0.62 7.14
CA ASP A 76 15.55 -1.25 8.45
C ASP A 76 17.00 -1.75 8.65
N ILE A 77 17.78 -1.89 7.58
CA ILE A 77 19.15 -2.43 7.63
C ILE A 77 20.21 -1.35 7.41
N LYS A 78 20.06 -0.52 6.37
CA LYS A 78 21.07 0.48 5.96
C LYS A 78 20.71 1.87 6.46
N THR A 79 19.47 2.29 6.30
CA THR A 79 19.01 3.65 6.63
C THR A 79 19.00 3.89 8.14
N VAL A 80 18.60 2.89 8.92
CA VAL A 80 18.62 2.93 10.39
C VAL A 80 20.01 3.25 10.96
N LYS A 81 21.10 2.82 10.32
CA LYS A 81 22.49 3.13 10.75
C LYS A 81 22.82 4.62 10.71
N LYS A 82 22.02 5.43 10.00
CA LYS A 82 22.18 6.88 9.86
C LYS A 82 21.21 7.69 10.74
N GLU A 83 20.38 7.04 11.56
CA GLU A 83 19.37 7.71 12.39
C GLU A 83 19.90 7.92 13.82
N GLU A 84 19.63 9.08 14.41
CA GLU A 84 19.98 9.37 15.81
C GLU A 84 19.18 8.49 16.79
N ASN A 85 17.91 8.23 16.48
CA ASN A 85 17.01 7.42 17.31
C ASN A 85 16.28 6.37 16.44
N PRO A 86 16.98 5.29 16.03
CA PRO A 86 16.45 4.34 15.07
C PRO A 86 15.32 3.50 15.65
N THR A 87 14.28 3.27 14.85
CA THR A 87 13.24 2.28 15.19
C THR A 87 13.67 0.89 14.71
N LEU A 88 14.26 0.10 15.60
CA LEU A 88 14.70 -1.26 15.29
C LEU A 88 13.52 -2.23 15.22
N ARG A 89 13.25 -2.77 14.03
CA ARG A 89 12.15 -3.73 13.78
C ARG A 89 12.62 -5.17 13.68
N ILE A 90 13.89 -5.36 13.30
CA ILE A 90 14.60 -6.63 13.29
C ILE A 90 15.88 -6.44 14.12
N VAL A 91 16.19 -7.41 14.97
CA VAL A 91 17.35 -7.41 15.88
C VAL A 91 17.98 -8.80 15.93
N GLY A 92 19.19 -8.90 16.49
CA GLY A 92 19.90 -10.16 16.71
C GLY A 92 20.33 -10.87 15.42
N ASP A 93 20.37 -12.20 15.45
CA ASP A 93 20.89 -13.04 14.35
C ASP A 93 20.22 -12.77 13.01
N LEU A 94 18.93 -12.43 13.02
CA LEU A 94 18.18 -12.13 11.82
C LEU A 94 18.66 -10.82 11.18
N TYR A 95 19.00 -9.81 11.99
CA TYR A 95 19.57 -8.56 11.49
C TYR A 95 20.91 -8.83 10.80
N HIS A 96 21.81 -9.54 11.49
CA HIS A 96 23.14 -9.88 10.95
C HIS A 96 23.04 -10.72 9.68
N PHE A 97 22.11 -11.69 9.62
CA PHE A 97 21.88 -12.47 8.41
C PHE A 97 21.47 -11.59 7.23
N ILE A 98 20.54 -10.66 7.42
CA ILE A 98 20.06 -9.79 6.33
C ILE A 98 21.16 -8.80 5.92
N ASP A 99 21.86 -8.17 6.86
CA ASP A 99 22.92 -7.19 6.55
C ASP A 99 24.06 -7.84 5.74
N ASN A 100 24.49 -9.05 6.14
CA ASN A 100 25.53 -9.81 5.45
C ASN A 100 25.09 -10.32 4.07
N ASN A 101 23.80 -10.58 3.87
CA ASN A 101 23.26 -11.12 2.61
C ASN A 101 22.44 -10.09 1.81
N TYR A 102 22.55 -8.80 2.14
CA TYR A 102 21.64 -7.76 1.62
C TYR A 102 21.54 -7.79 0.09
N TYR A 103 22.67 -7.73 -0.62
CA TYR A 103 22.69 -7.73 -2.08
C TYR A 103 22.10 -9.02 -2.66
N LYS A 104 22.44 -10.18 -2.08
CA LYS A 104 21.89 -11.48 -2.50
C LYS A 104 20.37 -11.53 -2.36
N ILE A 105 19.82 -11.03 -1.25
CA ILE A 105 18.37 -10.95 -1.01
C ILE A 105 17.70 -10.08 -2.07
N ILE A 106 18.22 -8.86 -2.30
CA ILE A 106 17.65 -7.95 -3.28
C ILE A 106 17.74 -8.52 -4.70
N SER A 107 18.89 -9.08 -5.10
CA SER A 107 19.08 -9.68 -6.42
C SER A 107 18.13 -10.84 -6.68
N ILE A 108 17.95 -11.77 -5.74
CA ILE A 108 17.01 -12.89 -5.91
C ILE A 108 15.56 -12.39 -6.05
N ARG A 109 15.18 -11.37 -5.30
CA ARG A 109 13.85 -10.76 -5.38
C ARG A 109 13.62 -10.05 -6.74
N VAL A 110 14.65 -9.42 -7.30
CA VAL A 110 14.62 -8.87 -8.66
C VAL A 110 14.51 -9.98 -9.70
N VAL A 111 15.22 -11.10 -9.54
CA VAL A 111 15.08 -12.27 -10.43
C VAL A 111 13.65 -12.81 -10.39
N PHE A 112 13.03 -12.93 -9.21
CA PHE A 112 11.62 -13.31 -9.11
C PHE A 112 10.69 -12.36 -9.86
N PHE A 113 10.93 -11.05 -9.76
CA PHE A 113 10.18 -10.06 -10.52
C PHE A 113 10.35 -10.21 -12.04
N VAL A 114 11.58 -10.41 -12.52
CA VAL A 114 11.86 -10.62 -13.95
C VAL A 114 11.17 -11.88 -14.47
N ILE A 115 11.29 -13.01 -13.76
CA ILE A 115 10.60 -14.26 -14.12
C ILE A 115 9.08 -14.05 -14.15
N SER A 116 8.55 -13.35 -13.15
CA SER A 116 7.12 -13.03 -13.05
C SER A 116 6.62 -12.14 -14.19
N ILE A 117 7.42 -11.16 -14.63
CA ILE A 117 7.11 -10.36 -15.82
C ILE A 117 7.13 -11.21 -17.09
N LEU A 118 8.11 -12.10 -17.25
CA LEU A 118 8.17 -13.00 -18.40
C LEU A 118 6.92 -13.90 -18.47
N LEU A 119 6.46 -14.41 -17.32
CA LEU A 119 5.21 -15.16 -17.25
C LEU A 119 4.00 -14.31 -17.62
N LEU A 120 3.93 -13.07 -17.16
CA LEU A 120 2.86 -12.13 -17.55
C LEU A 120 2.85 -11.83 -19.05
N PHE A 121 4.00 -11.86 -19.72
CA PHE A 121 4.09 -11.64 -21.17
C PHE A 121 3.30 -12.66 -22.00
N PHE A 122 3.12 -13.87 -21.48
CA PHE A 122 2.33 -14.90 -22.16
C PHE A 122 0.81 -14.73 -22.00
N VAL A 123 0.37 -13.91 -21.04
CA VAL A 123 -1.06 -13.81 -20.68
C VAL A 123 -1.60 -12.38 -20.72
N SER A 124 -0.75 -11.36 -20.84
CA SER A 124 -1.13 -9.95 -20.75
C SER A 124 -0.49 -9.10 -21.85
N ASN A 125 -1.09 -7.94 -22.12
CA ASN A 125 -0.60 -6.98 -23.12
C ASN A 125 0.74 -6.35 -22.69
N TYR A 126 1.63 -6.08 -23.65
CA TYR A 126 2.89 -5.35 -23.47
C TYR A 126 2.73 -4.00 -22.75
N ILE A 127 1.62 -3.28 -22.95
CA ILE A 127 1.36 -1.99 -22.29
C ILE A 127 1.27 -2.16 -20.77
N LEU A 128 0.57 -3.19 -20.29
CA LEU A 128 0.44 -3.50 -18.86
C LEU A 128 1.81 -3.83 -18.26
N ILE A 129 2.62 -4.59 -18.99
CA ILE A 129 3.97 -5.01 -18.55
C ILE A 129 4.91 -3.81 -18.48
N LEU A 130 4.83 -2.90 -19.45
CA LEU A 130 5.58 -1.64 -19.44
C LEU A 130 5.19 -0.79 -18.22
N LYS A 131 3.88 -0.62 -17.97
CA LYS A 131 3.38 0.12 -16.79
C LYS A 131 3.84 -0.52 -15.48
N LEU A 132 3.75 -1.85 -15.36
CA LEU A 132 4.22 -2.59 -14.18
C LEU A 132 5.72 -2.37 -13.95
N SER A 133 6.53 -2.42 -15.01
CA SER A 133 7.98 -2.20 -14.94
C SER A 133 8.32 -0.77 -14.50
N LEU A 134 7.72 0.24 -15.14
CA LEU A 134 7.94 1.65 -14.84
C LEU A 134 7.49 2.02 -13.43
N LEU A 135 6.32 1.54 -12.98
CA LEU A 135 5.79 1.85 -11.64
C LEU A 135 6.52 1.08 -10.52
N SER A 136 7.07 -0.10 -10.83
CA SER A 136 7.98 -0.82 -9.94
C SER A 136 9.28 -0.04 -9.74
N LEU A 137 9.88 0.47 -10.83
CA LEU A 137 11.04 1.36 -10.76
C LEU A 137 10.71 2.64 -10.00
N ALA A 138 9.56 3.26 -10.26
CA ALA A 138 9.11 4.45 -9.54
C ALA A 138 8.96 4.18 -8.03
N THR A 139 8.50 2.99 -7.63
CA THR A 139 8.43 2.60 -6.21
C THR A 139 9.80 2.50 -5.59
N ALA A 140 10.79 1.93 -6.29
CA ALA A 140 12.17 1.89 -5.83
C ALA A 140 12.75 3.31 -5.66
N LEU A 141 12.50 4.20 -6.63
CA LEU A 141 12.93 5.60 -6.56
C LEU A 141 12.27 6.36 -5.40
N LEU A 142 10.96 6.20 -5.19
CA LEU A 142 10.26 6.80 -4.06
C LEU A 142 10.84 6.37 -2.71
N TYR A 143 11.20 5.08 -2.59
CA TYR A 143 11.88 4.57 -1.40
C TYR A 143 13.27 5.14 -1.22
N TYR A 144 14.05 5.24 -2.30
CA TYR A 144 15.37 5.85 -2.27
C TYR A 144 15.29 7.28 -1.71
N PHE A 145 14.36 8.11 -2.22
CA PHE A 145 14.15 9.45 -1.70
C PHE A 145 13.68 9.45 -0.24
N HIS A 146 12.71 8.60 0.11
CA HIS A 146 12.19 8.51 1.48
C HIS A 146 13.27 8.11 2.50
N ASN A 147 14.18 7.21 2.11
CA ASN A 147 15.25 6.71 2.95
C ASN A 147 16.37 7.75 3.16
N ASN A 148 16.62 8.61 2.18
CA ASN A 148 17.67 9.62 2.25
C ASN A 148 17.22 10.98 2.81
N ILE A 149 15.94 11.34 2.66
CA ILE A 149 15.42 12.62 3.16
C ILE A 149 15.16 12.55 4.68
N ARG A 150 15.85 13.42 5.44
CA ARG A 150 15.77 13.48 6.91
C ARG A 150 15.11 14.74 7.47
N SER A 151 14.70 15.65 6.62
CA SER A 151 13.99 16.87 7.01
C SER A 151 12.48 16.65 7.13
N VAL A 152 11.73 17.72 7.38
CA VAL A 152 10.24 17.73 7.40
C VAL A 152 9.65 17.21 6.07
N PHE A 153 10.39 17.31 4.96
CA PHE A 153 10.02 16.71 3.68
C PHE A 153 9.90 15.17 3.71
N LYS A 154 10.36 14.50 4.79
CA LYS A 154 10.08 13.08 5.05
C LYS A 154 8.59 12.79 5.16
N VAL A 155 7.77 13.77 5.57
CA VAL A 155 6.30 13.65 5.59
C VAL A 155 5.74 13.61 4.15
N LEU A 156 6.25 14.45 3.26
CA LEU A 156 5.84 14.46 1.85
C LEU A 156 6.24 13.17 1.14
N THR A 157 7.48 12.70 1.32
CA THR A 157 7.91 11.42 0.74
C THR A 157 7.12 10.24 1.29
N PHE A 158 6.75 10.26 2.58
CA PHE A 158 5.84 9.27 3.15
C PHE A 158 4.46 9.30 2.50
N PHE A 159 3.91 10.49 2.24
CA PHE A 159 2.65 10.64 1.52
C PHE A 159 2.73 10.01 0.12
N CYS A 160 3.77 10.35 -0.66
CA CYS A 160 3.99 9.75 -1.98
C CYS A 160 4.11 8.22 -1.91
N LEU A 161 4.86 7.72 -0.92
CA LEU A 161 5.08 6.28 -0.71
C LEU A 161 3.82 5.55 -0.25
N SER A 162 2.97 6.20 0.53
CA SER A 162 1.70 5.63 0.96
C SER A 162 0.69 5.65 -0.20
N SER A 163 0.66 6.72 -0.99
CA SER A 163 -0.15 6.84 -2.21
C SER A 163 0.17 5.74 -3.22
N SER A 164 1.44 5.43 -3.45
CA SER A 164 1.84 4.44 -4.45
C SER A 164 1.25 3.04 -4.16
N ARG A 165 1.00 2.68 -2.89
CA ARG A 165 0.37 1.38 -2.55
C ARG A 165 -1.03 1.18 -3.10
N PHE A 166 -1.74 2.26 -3.38
CA PHE A 166 -3.08 2.24 -3.94
C PHE A 166 -3.07 2.69 -5.39
N ILE A 167 -2.43 3.82 -5.69
CA ILE A 167 -2.45 4.40 -7.02
C ILE A 167 -1.69 3.53 -8.03
N PHE A 168 -0.52 2.98 -7.69
CA PHE A 168 0.29 2.28 -8.69
C PHE A 168 -0.37 0.98 -9.17
N PRO A 169 -0.92 0.10 -8.31
CA PRO A 169 -1.66 -1.07 -8.78
C PRO A 169 -2.83 -0.71 -9.71
N LEU A 170 -3.54 0.38 -9.42
CA LEU A 170 -4.63 0.88 -10.25
C LEU A 170 -4.13 1.41 -11.60
N LEU A 171 -3.01 2.15 -11.60
CA LEU A 171 -2.40 2.67 -12.83
C LEU A 171 -1.83 1.56 -13.71
N VAL A 172 -1.27 0.49 -13.14
CA VAL A 172 -0.82 -0.68 -13.93
C VAL A 172 -1.99 -1.25 -14.73
N CYS A 173 -3.15 -1.40 -14.10
CA CYS A 173 -4.35 -1.98 -14.70
C CYS A 173 -5.27 -0.93 -15.34
N SER A 174 -4.77 0.26 -15.65
CA SER A 174 -5.60 1.38 -16.11
C SER A 174 -6.31 1.15 -17.44
N ASP A 175 -5.78 0.29 -18.31
CA ASP A 175 -6.44 -0.03 -19.59
C ASP A 175 -7.72 -0.86 -19.40
N LEU A 176 -7.89 -1.46 -18.21
CA LEU A 176 -9.07 -2.24 -17.84
C LEU A 176 -10.14 -1.38 -17.15
N ILE A 177 -9.79 -0.14 -16.77
CA ILE A 177 -10.68 0.83 -16.12
C ILE A 177 -11.52 1.50 -17.19
N ALA A 178 -12.82 1.71 -16.90
CA ALA A 178 -13.68 2.44 -17.83
C ALA A 178 -13.16 3.87 -18.03
N PRO A 179 -13.09 4.42 -19.26
CA PRO A 179 -12.43 5.71 -19.53
C PRO A 179 -12.94 6.86 -18.69
N GLU A 180 -14.26 6.96 -18.50
CA GLU A 180 -14.93 7.96 -17.67
C GLU A 180 -14.56 7.84 -16.18
N LYS A 181 -14.05 6.68 -15.76
CA LYS A 181 -13.70 6.39 -14.38
C LYS A 181 -12.23 6.65 -14.03
N PHE A 182 -11.38 6.97 -15.02
CA PHE A 182 -9.94 7.11 -14.85
C PHE A 182 -9.56 8.15 -13.77
N ASN A 183 -10.26 9.29 -13.74
CA ASN A 183 -9.99 10.36 -12.79
C ASN A 183 -10.24 9.95 -11.32
N TYR A 184 -11.07 8.93 -11.08
CA TYR A 184 -11.38 8.48 -9.72
C TYR A 184 -10.26 7.63 -9.10
N ILE A 185 -9.22 7.25 -9.84
CA ILE A 185 -8.03 6.59 -9.27
C ILE A 185 -7.45 7.42 -8.11
N LEU A 186 -7.46 8.76 -8.24
CA LEU A 186 -6.96 9.66 -7.21
C LEU A 186 -7.78 9.61 -5.92
N LEU A 187 -9.07 9.23 -5.97
CA LEU A 187 -9.88 9.08 -4.76
C LEU A 187 -9.39 7.96 -3.83
N SER A 188 -8.59 7.02 -4.35
CA SER A 188 -8.02 5.95 -3.55
C SER A 188 -7.15 6.45 -2.38
N ILE A 189 -6.64 7.69 -2.45
CA ILE A 189 -5.87 8.30 -1.34
C ILE A 189 -6.71 8.46 -0.06
N PHE A 190 -8.03 8.59 -0.17
CA PHE A 190 -8.94 8.71 0.99
C PHE A 190 -9.09 7.38 1.74
N ILE A 191 -8.83 6.24 1.09
CA ILE A 191 -9.01 4.91 1.70
C ILE A 191 -7.97 4.66 2.79
N TYR A 192 -6.73 5.10 2.59
CA TYR A 192 -5.64 4.82 3.54
C TYR A 192 -4.60 5.94 3.61
N THR A 193 -4.26 6.56 2.49
CA THR A 193 -3.11 7.46 2.43
C THR A 193 -3.29 8.71 3.28
N ILE A 194 -4.38 9.44 3.12
CA ILE A 194 -4.65 10.65 3.91
C ILE A 194 -4.64 10.37 5.43
N PRO A 195 -5.38 9.37 5.96
CA PRO A 195 -5.36 9.11 7.40
C PRO A 195 -3.99 8.61 7.87
N ALA A 196 -3.28 7.81 7.07
CA ALA A 196 -1.92 7.37 7.41
C ALA A 196 -0.92 8.54 7.41
N SER A 197 -0.99 9.45 6.44
CA SER A 197 -0.07 10.59 6.33
C SER A 197 -0.29 11.61 7.43
N LEU A 198 -1.54 11.84 7.86
CA LEU A 198 -1.84 12.73 8.98
C LEU A 198 -1.33 12.17 10.31
N ILE A 199 -1.46 10.86 10.54
CA ILE A 199 -0.86 10.22 11.72
C ILE A 199 0.66 10.28 11.65
N TYR A 200 1.24 10.04 10.48
CA TYR A 200 2.69 10.12 10.31
C TYR A 200 3.22 11.54 10.55
N SER A 201 2.52 12.56 10.06
CA SER A 201 2.91 13.96 10.20
C SER A 201 2.85 14.46 11.65
N ALA A 202 2.03 13.85 12.52
CA ALA A 202 2.03 14.13 13.97
C ALA A 202 3.39 13.89 14.65
N LYS A 203 4.29 13.11 14.04
CA LYS A 203 5.67 12.95 14.54
C LYS A 203 6.50 14.23 14.39
N SER A 204 6.24 15.01 13.35
CA SER A 204 6.98 16.23 13.03
C SER A 204 6.25 17.49 13.48
N PHE A 205 4.91 17.48 13.51
CA PHE A 205 4.09 18.66 13.78
C PHE A 205 3.29 18.54 15.08
N LYS A 206 3.62 19.37 16.08
CA LYS A 206 2.98 19.36 17.41
C LYS A 206 1.47 19.65 17.36
N LEU A 207 1.03 20.57 16.50
CA LEU A 207 -0.40 20.90 16.32
C LEU A 207 -1.21 19.68 15.86
N ILE A 208 -0.69 18.97 14.85
CA ILE A 208 -1.34 17.75 14.33
C ILE A 208 -1.37 16.68 15.42
N ARG A 209 -0.29 16.50 16.19
CA ARG A 209 -0.25 15.57 17.32
C ARG A 209 -1.31 15.89 18.38
N PHE A 210 -1.56 17.16 18.65
CA PHE A 210 -2.61 17.60 19.58
C PHE A 210 -4.01 17.27 19.05
N LEU A 211 -4.26 17.50 17.76
CA LEU A 211 -5.55 17.21 17.12
C LEU A 211 -5.85 15.71 17.05
N LEU A 212 -4.82 14.88 16.82
CA LEU A 212 -4.97 13.44 16.63
C LEU A 212 -4.94 12.61 17.93
N ARG A 213 -5.25 13.20 19.10
CA ARG A 213 -5.25 12.52 20.41
C ARG A 213 -6.06 11.20 20.36
N GLY A 214 -5.34 10.09 20.13
CA GLY A 214 -5.87 8.73 19.95
C GLY A 214 -6.08 8.33 18.49
N GLU A 215 -5.15 7.53 17.95
CA GLU A 215 -5.17 7.08 16.54
C GLU A 215 -6.47 6.36 16.14
N TYR A 216 -7.00 5.49 17.01
CA TYR A 216 -8.24 4.77 16.74
C TYR A 216 -9.44 5.72 16.62
N LYS A 217 -9.56 6.68 17.56
CA LYS A 217 -10.67 7.65 17.57
C LYS A 217 -10.60 8.52 16.32
N TYR A 218 -9.41 9.00 15.97
CA TYR A 218 -9.21 9.79 14.77
C TYR A 218 -9.62 9.01 13.51
N LYS A 219 -9.13 7.77 13.33
CA LYS A 219 -9.45 7.00 12.12
C LYS A 219 -10.95 6.75 11.99
N ILE A 220 -11.64 6.40 13.09
CA ILE A 220 -13.10 6.19 13.08
C ILE A 220 -13.81 7.49 12.65
N LEU A 221 -13.47 8.62 13.28
CA LEU A 221 -14.06 9.92 12.92
C LEU A 221 -13.78 10.27 11.45
N TYR A 222 -12.54 10.08 10.99
CA TYR A 222 -12.14 10.34 9.62
C TYR A 222 -12.96 9.50 8.63
N TYR A 223 -13.01 8.18 8.80
CA TYR A 223 -13.69 7.30 7.85
C TYR A 223 -15.21 7.50 7.86
N THR A 224 -15.81 7.72 9.02
CA THR A 224 -17.25 8.01 9.12
C THR A 224 -17.59 9.36 8.50
N PHE A 225 -16.82 10.41 8.78
CA PHE A 225 -17.08 11.73 8.18
C PHE A 225 -16.86 11.74 6.67
N THR A 226 -15.75 11.15 6.20
CA THR A 226 -15.46 11.07 4.77
C THR A 226 -16.45 10.19 4.02
N SER A 227 -16.96 9.12 4.62
CA SER A 227 -18.02 8.33 3.99
C SER A 227 -19.27 9.18 3.76
N PHE A 228 -19.72 9.97 4.74
CA PHE A 228 -20.86 10.87 4.56
C PHE A 228 -20.64 11.95 3.50
N ILE A 229 -19.41 12.46 3.33
CA ILE A 229 -19.07 13.35 2.21
C ILE A 229 -19.31 12.63 0.87
N PHE A 230 -18.85 11.39 0.73
CA PHE A 230 -19.06 10.62 -0.50
C PHE A 230 -20.54 10.29 -0.73
N MET A 231 -21.29 9.99 0.33
CA MET A 231 -22.74 9.82 0.26
C MET A 231 -23.44 11.09 -0.23
N ALA A 232 -23.10 12.26 0.33
CA ALA A 232 -23.62 13.53 -0.14
C ALA A 232 -23.24 13.80 -1.60
N SER A 233 -21.98 13.51 -1.99
CA SER A 233 -21.52 13.69 -3.38
C SER A 233 -22.29 12.84 -4.38
N HIS A 234 -22.72 11.63 -3.99
CA HIS A 234 -23.56 10.78 -4.83
C HIS A 234 -24.91 11.44 -5.13
N PHE A 235 -25.56 12.06 -4.13
CA PHE A 235 -26.83 12.73 -4.33
C PHE A 235 -26.72 14.07 -5.07
N LEU A 236 -25.59 14.78 -4.91
CA LEU A 236 -25.37 16.09 -5.54
C LEU A 236 -24.90 15.99 -6.99
N TYR A 237 -24.15 14.94 -7.35
CA TYR A 237 -23.59 14.75 -8.69
C TYR A 237 -24.15 13.49 -9.35
N ASP A 238 -25.38 13.62 -9.82
CA ASP A 238 -26.06 12.70 -10.75
C ASP A 238 -25.90 11.20 -10.41
N LYS A 239 -26.09 10.86 -9.12
CA LYS A 239 -26.04 9.47 -8.63
C LYS A 239 -24.79 8.72 -9.07
N ASN A 240 -23.62 9.36 -9.02
CA ASN A 240 -22.34 8.72 -9.35
C ASN A 240 -22.11 7.44 -8.51
N ASP A 241 -22.10 6.27 -9.15
CA ASP A 241 -21.93 4.97 -8.52
C ASP A 241 -20.60 4.85 -7.75
N ILE A 242 -19.55 5.53 -8.21
CA ILE A 242 -18.23 5.48 -7.57
C ILE A 242 -18.26 6.17 -6.21
N SER A 243 -18.98 7.28 -6.11
CA SER A 243 -19.18 7.96 -4.83
C SER A 243 -19.92 7.06 -3.83
N LEU A 244 -20.94 6.33 -4.28
CA LEU A 244 -21.65 5.37 -3.44
C LEU A 244 -20.75 4.20 -3.02
N PHE A 245 -19.93 3.69 -3.94
CA PHE A 245 -18.97 2.65 -3.64
C PHE A 245 -17.92 3.11 -2.62
N MET A 246 -17.39 4.33 -2.77
CA MET A 246 -16.46 4.94 -1.81
C MET A 246 -17.10 5.11 -0.44
N PHE A 247 -18.38 5.48 -0.36
CA PHE A 247 -19.12 5.51 0.90
C PHE A 247 -19.08 4.14 1.61
N PHE A 248 -19.46 3.06 0.92
CA PHE A 248 -19.43 1.71 1.51
C PHE A 248 -18.03 1.26 1.90
N LEU A 249 -17.03 1.56 1.07
CA LEU A 249 -15.64 1.18 1.35
C LEU A 249 -15.08 1.90 2.58
N LEU A 250 -15.36 3.19 2.75
CA LEU A 250 -14.94 3.96 3.92
C LEU A 250 -15.71 3.53 5.17
N LEU A 251 -17.00 3.20 5.05
CA LEU A 251 -17.78 2.63 6.15
C LEU A 251 -17.23 1.28 6.59
N TYR A 252 -16.85 0.42 5.65
CA TYR A 252 -16.11 -0.82 5.90
C TYR A 252 -14.80 -0.55 6.68
N MET A 253 -14.01 0.45 6.27
CA MET A 253 -12.78 0.82 6.98
C MET A 253 -13.04 1.28 8.41
N SER A 254 -14.10 2.05 8.64
CA SER A 254 -14.52 2.48 9.98
C SER A 254 -14.89 1.29 10.88
N LEU A 255 -15.72 0.37 10.37
CA LEU A 255 -16.12 -0.85 11.08
C LEU A 255 -14.93 -1.75 11.42
N LEU A 256 -14.00 -1.92 10.48
CA LEU A 256 -12.78 -2.71 10.68
C LEU A 256 -11.94 -2.16 11.83
N ILE A 257 -11.88 -0.84 12.00
CA ILE A 257 -11.13 -0.20 13.08
C ILE A 257 -11.85 -0.32 14.43
N CYS A 258 -13.17 -0.20 14.44
CA CYS A 258 -13.98 -0.50 15.61
C CYS A 258 -13.76 -1.93 16.09
N LEU A 259 -13.80 -2.90 15.18
CA LEU A 259 -13.55 -4.31 15.49
C LEU A 259 -12.15 -4.53 16.08
N LYS A 260 -11.11 -3.95 15.47
CA LYS A 260 -9.73 -4.02 16.01
C LYS A 260 -9.61 -3.43 17.40
N LYS A 261 -10.35 -2.36 17.70
CA LYS A 261 -10.36 -1.75 19.04
C LYS A 261 -11.04 -2.65 20.09
N VAL A 262 -12.09 -3.39 19.70
CA VAL A 262 -12.77 -4.34 20.59
C VAL A 262 -11.90 -5.57 20.86
N ILE A 263 -11.26 -6.13 19.83
CA ILE A 263 -10.43 -7.35 19.94
C ILE A 263 -9.13 -7.09 20.73
N ASN A 264 -8.57 -5.88 20.67
CA ASN A 264 -7.33 -5.52 21.37
C ASN A 264 -7.55 -4.91 22.77
N ARG A 265 -8.79 -4.89 23.26
CA ARG A 265 -9.11 -4.57 24.67
C ARG A 265 -9.13 -5.85 25.48
#